data_AF-S0JMC5-F1
#
_entry.id   AF-S0JMC5-F1
#
_cell.length_a   1.000
_cell.length_b   1.000
_cell.length_c   1.000
_cell.angle_alpha   90.00
_cell.angle_beta   90.00
_cell.angle_gamma   90.00
#
_symmetry.space_group_name_H-M   'P 1'
#
loop_
_entity.id
_entity.type
_entity.pdbx_description
1 polymer ?
#
loop_
_entity_poly.entity_id
_entity_poly.type
_entity_poly.pdbx_seq_one_letter_code
_entity_poly.pdbx_strand_id
1 'polypeptide(L)'
;MLQPFDRILSGYDRLSEVAVSIEDCGKLYRKYQALGVQEYRVWSYQGASYLNHYLHCSVDRVPALIYKNKYLIPLIFRASRESEALFDAPYRMNGFFCLLDWMVEHRPKQALIDYDKDKEKEVLYWVVDSAYIAFRLYEIMEGAGFPLSHFRSVDEFEKWNRIYSLINSGRIGRHSRSFDESNAEQLSELQMILNIVKLKYPKTTLFV
;
A
#
# COMPACT_ATOMS: atom_id res chain seq x y z
N MET A 1 46.60 20.83 -9.29
CA MET A 1 45.63 21.87 -8.88
C MET A 1 44.40 21.63 -9.75
N LEU A 2 43.42 20.88 -9.25
CA LEU A 2 42.20 20.54 -9.99
C LEU A 2 41.20 21.68 -9.80
N GLN A 3 40.66 22.19 -10.91
CA GLN A 3 39.41 22.92 -10.88
C GLN A 3 38.30 22.05 -11.50
N PRO A 4 37.06 22.17 -10.99
CA PRO A 4 36.00 21.22 -11.26
C PRO A 4 35.24 21.59 -12.54
N PHE A 5 34.75 20.55 -13.22
CA PHE A 5 33.70 20.68 -14.22
C PHE A 5 32.68 19.55 -13.98
N ASP A 6 31.89 19.69 -12.93
CA ASP A 6 30.71 18.85 -12.68
C ASP A 6 29.46 19.57 -13.16
N ARG A 7 29.03 19.22 -14.37
CA ARG A 7 27.63 19.34 -14.79
C ARG A 7 27.23 18.09 -15.57
N ILE A 8 26.97 17.02 -14.82
CA ILE A 8 26.01 16.01 -15.25
C ILE A 8 24.75 16.25 -14.42
N LEU A 9 23.75 16.90 -15.04
CA LEU A 9 22.37 16.87 -14.55
C LEU A 9 21.84 15.44 -14.76
N SER A 10 22.16 14.54 -13.84
CA SER A 10 21.59 13.19 -13.80
C SER A 10 21.60 12.71 -12.35
N GLY A 11 20.75 13.30 -11.53
CA GLY A 11 20.40 12.77 -10.19
C GLY A 11 19.52 11.52 -10.26
N TYR A 12 19.81 10.62 -11.21
CA TYR A 12 19.22 9.28 -11.25
C TYR A 12 20.19 8.34 -10.55
N ASP A 13 20.07 8.24 -9.23
CA ASP A 13 20.48 7.00 -8.57
C ASP A 13 19.75 5.87 -9.31
N ARG A 14 20.49 4.91 -9.86
CA ARG A 14 19.90 3.71 -10.47
C ARG A 14 19.03 3.06 -9.41
N LEU A 15 17.70 3.16 -9.57
CA LEU A 15 16.74 2.49 -8.71
C LEU A 15 17.11 1.00 -8.69
N SER A 16 17.54 0.49 -7.54
CA SER A 16 17.56 -0.94 -7.29
C SER A 16 16.09 -1.35 -7.14
N GLU A 17 15.55 -1.92 -8.21
CA GLU A 17 14.17 -2.40 -8.25
C GLU A 17 14.14 -3.90 -7.92
N VAL A 18 13.17 -4.30 -7.11
CA VAL A 18 12.81 -5.70 -6.92
C VAL A 18 11.54 -5.93 -7.72
N ALA A 19 11.67 -6.60 -8.85
CA ALA A 19 10.56 -7.09 -9.63
C ALA A 19 10.33 -8.57 -9.32
N VAL A 20 9.08 -8.97 -9.15
CA VAL A 20 8.72 -10.39 -9.09
C VAL A 20 9.00 -11.02 -10.45
N SER A 21 9.58 -12.22 -10.49
CA SER A 21 9.81 -12.91 -11.77
C SER A 21 8.47 -13.24 -12.46
N ILE A 22 8.48 -13.39 -13.80
CA ILE A 22 7.26 -13.79 -14.54
C ILE A 22 6.75 -15.16 -14.06
N GLU A 23 7.67 -16.08 -13.74
CA GLU A 23 7.32 -17.42 -13.23
C GLU A 23 6.60 -17.32 -11.88
N ASP A 24 7.11 -16.48 -10.97
CA ASP A 24 6.52 -16.31 -9.64
C ASP A 24 5.19 -15.54 -9.71
N CYS A 25 5.02 -14.64 -10.70
CA CYS A 25 3.75 -13.98 -10.97
C CYS A 25 2.63 -15.00 -11.27
N GLY A 26 2.93 -16.03 -12.07
CA GLY A 26 1.99 -17.13 -12.35
C GLY A 26 1.67 -18.00 -11.13
N LYS A 27 2.57 -18.09 -10.15
CA LYS A 27 2.31 -18.77 -8.85
C LYS A 27 1.43 -17.90 -7.95
N LEU A 28 1.72 -16.59 -7.86
CA LEU A 28 0.93 -15.64 -7.08
C LEU A 28 -0.51 -15.54 -7.59
N TYR A 29 -0.71 -15.48 -8.91
CA TYR A 29 -2.03 -15.53 -9.54
C TYR A 29 -2.84 -16.73 -9.02
N ARG A 30 -2.30 -17.96 -9.16
CA ARG A 30 -2.99 -19.18 -8.73
C ARG A 30 -3.27 -19.19 -7.23
N LYS A 31 -2.32 -18.73 -6.43
CA LYS A 31 -2.43 -18.72 -4.97
C LYS A 31 -3.54 -17.78 -4.47
N TYR A 32 -3.73 -16.63 -5.10
CA TYR A 32 -4.64 -15.58 -4.62
C TYR A 32 -5.92 -15.43 -5.44
N GLN A 33 -6.29 -16.45 -6.22
CA GLN A 33 -7.57 -16.47 -6.95
C GLN A 33 -8.77 -16.26 -6.03
N ALA A 34 -8.76 -16.93 -4.87
CA ALA A 34 -9.83 -16.82 -3.87
C ALA A 34 -10.01 -15.40 -3.30
N LEU A 35 -9.00 -14.54 -3.43
CA LEU A 35 -9.05 -13.14 -3.00
C LEU A 35 -9.50 -12.20 -4.13
N GLY A 36 -9.67 -12.69 -5.37
CA GLY A 36 -10.11 -11.90 -6.52
C GLY A 36 -9.02 -11.63 -7.56
N VAL A 37 -7.86 -12.28 -7.47
CA VAL A 37 -6.84 -12.23 -8.54
C VAL A 37 -7.28 -13.14 -9.70
N GLN A 38 -7.50 -12.57 -10.88
CA GLN A 38 -8.12 -13.29 -11.99
C GLN A 38 -7.15 -13.70 -13.06
N GLU A 39 -6.14 -12.88 -13.32
CA GLU A 39 -5.12 -13.11 -14.34
C GLU A 39 -3.81 -12.41 -13.96
N TYR A 40 -2.77 -12.60 -14.77
CA TYR A 40 -1.57 -11.78 -14.73
C TYR A 40 -1.13 -11.42 -16.14
N ARG A 41 -0.43 -10.29 -16.28
CA ARG A 41 0.13 -9.85 -17.57
C ARG A 41 1.49 -9.20 -17.38
N VAL A 42 2.19 -9.00 -18.49
CA VAL A 42 3.39 -8.18 -18.55
C VAL A 42 3.04 -6.90 -19.30
N TRP A 43 3.42 -5.76 -18.76
CA TRP A 43 3.04 -4.44 -19.26
C TRP A 43 4.17 -3.41 -19.02
N SER A 44 4.24 -2.36 -19.82
CA SER A 44 5.19 -1.26 -19.59
C SER A 44 4.58 -0.25 -18.62
N TYR A 45 5.14 -0.17 -17.42
CA TYR A 45 4.74 0.74 -16.37
C TYR A 45 5.17 2.17 -16.69
N GLN A 46 4.24 3.13 -16.53
CA GLN A 46 4.49 4.57 -16.64
C GLN A 46 3.63 5.31 -15.62
N GLY A 47 4.24 6.25 -14.88
CA GLY A 47 3.49 7.09 -13.95
C GLY A 47 4.33 7.63 -12.80
N ALA A 48 3.76 8.59 -12.08
CA ALA A 48 4.29 9.09 -10.81
C ALA A 48 3.69 8.27 -9.66
N SER A 49 4.53 7.49 -8.97
CA SER A 49 4.09 6.64 -7.85
C SER A 49 5.13 6.60 -6.74
N TYR A 50 4.77 6.00 -5.62
CA TYR A 50 5.67 5.77 -4.51
C TYR A 50 6.92 4.95 -4.87
N LEU A 51 6.90 4.20 -5.98
CA LEU A 51 8.07 3.49 -6.53
C LEU A 51 9.27 4.43 -6.72
N ASN A 52 9.05 5.68 -7.11
CA ASN A 52 10.09 6.68 -7.29
C ASN A 52 9.75 8.01 -6.58
N HIS A 53 9.19 7.95 -5.36
CA HIS A 53 8.81 9.13 -4.58
C HIS A 53 7.92 10.12 -5.33
N TYR A 54 7.02 9.61 -6.16
CA TYR A 54 6.12 10.37 -7.03
C TYR A 54 6.85 11.22 -8.10
N LEU A 55 8.13 10.93 -8.38
CA LEU A 55 8.76 11.33 -9.62
C LEU A 55 8.32 10.38 -10.73
N HIS A 56 8.05 10.95 -11.91
CA HIS A 56 7.65 10.17 -13.06
C HIS A 56 8.76 9.17 -13.46
N CYS A 57 8.39 7.91 -13.60
CA CYS A 57 9.29 6.86 -14.07
C CYS A 57 8.57 5.94 -15.06
N SER A 58 9.37 5.27 -15.89
CA SER A 58 8.91 4.28 -16.86
C SER A 58 9.75 3.01 -16.69
N VAL A 59 9.09 1.87 -16.55
CA VAL A 59 9.74 0.57 -16.46
C VAL A 59 9.09 -0.40 -17.43
N ASP A 60 9.89 -0.97 -18.33
CA ASP A 60 9.39 -1.89 -19.33
C ASP A 60 9.21 -3.31 -18.77
N ARG A 61 8.20 -4.01 -19.30
CA ARG A 61 7.95 -5.43 -19.01
C ARG A 61 7.77 -5.75 -17.52
N VAL A 62 7.02 -4.93 -16.81
CA VAL A 62 6.62 -5.15 -15.42
C VAL A 62 5.53 -6.25 -15.35
N PRO A 63 5.75 -7.33 -14.58
CA PRO A 63 4.69 -8.28 -14.27
C PRO A 63 3.64 -7.63 -13.39
N ALA A 64 2.38 -7.90 -13.67
CA ALA A 64 1.26 -7.33 -12.93
C ALA A 64 0.12 -8.33 -12.78
N LEU A 65 -0.57 -8.26 -11.63
CA LEU A 65 -1.80 -9.02 -11.38
C LEU A 65 -3.02 -8.22 -11.83
N ILE A 66 -3.99 -8.91 -12.43
CA ILE A 66 -5.32 -8.35 -12.67
C ILE A 66 -6.21 -8.75 -11.49
N TYR A 67 -6.67 -7.75 -10.77
CA TYR A 67 -7.44 -7.90 -9.53
C TYR A 67 -8.86 -7.37 -9.72
N LYS A 68 -9.85 -8.22 -9.43
CA LYS A 68 -11.29 -7.95 -9.56
C LYS A 68 -11.69 -7.36 -10.92
N ASN A 69 -10.96 -7.69 -11.99
CA ASN A 69 -11.13 -7.22 -13.37
C ASN A 69 -11.20 -5.70 -13.51
N LYS A 70 -10.68 -4.96 -12.51
CA LYS A 70 -10.75 -3.51 -12.45
C LYS A 70 -9.39 -2.89 -12.14
N TYR A 71 -8.53 -3.62 -11.45
CA TYR A 71 -7.25 -3.10 -10.97
C TYR A 71 -6.08 -3.88 -11.56
N LEU A 72 -5.07 -3.16 -11.99
CA LEU A 72 -3.78 -3.71 -12.38
C LEU A 72 -2.79 -3.43 -11.25
N ILE A 73 -2.27 -4.48 -10.63
CA ILE A 73 -1.31 -4.39 -9.52
C ILE A 73 0.10 -4.66 -10.07
N PRO A 74 0.94 -3.64 -10.29
CA PRO A 74 2.33 -3.84 -10.70
C PRO A 74 3.10 -4.57 -9.60
N LEU A 75 3.82 -5.62 -9.95
CA LEU A 75 4.69 -6.37 -9.02
C LEU A 75 6.13 -5.88 -9.11
N ILE A 76 6.29 -4.56 -9.03
CA ILE A 76 7.56 -3.86 -9.01
C ILE A 76 7.62 -2.98 -7.78
N PHE A 77 8.73 -3.09 -7.06
CA PHE A 77 8.92 -2.42 -5.78
C PHE A 77 10.34 -1.88 -5.69
N ARG A 78 10.56 -0.93 -4.79
CA ARG A 78 11.92 -0.51 -4.43
C ARG A 78 12.59 -1.63 -3.64
N ALA A 79 13.88 -1.85 -3.85
CA ALA A 79 14.67 -2.73 -3.00
C ALA A 79 14.73 -2.14 -1.59
N SER A 80 13.86 -2.65 -0.73
CA SER A 80 13.68 -2.16 0.62
C SER A 80 13.10 -3.27 1.49
N ARG A 81 13.35 -3.18 2.80
CA ARG A 81 12.89 -4.19 3.75
C ARG A 81 11.37 -4.35 3.75
N GLU A 82 10.65 -3.25 3.49
CA GLU A 82 9.19 -3.22 3.39
C GLU A 82 8.68 -4.08 2.23
N SER A 83 9.32 -3.95 1.07
CA SER A 83 8.97 -4.65 -0.16
C SER A 83 9.33 -6.13 -0.10
N GLU A 84 10.50 -6.47 0.45
CA GLU A 84 10.91 -7.86 0.67
C GLU A 84 9.95 -8.55 1.64
N ALA A 85 9.65 -7.86 2.75
CA ALA A 85 8.78 -8.40 3.78
C ALA A 85 7.42 -8.83 3.23
N LEU A 86 6.84 -8.13 2.24
CA LEU A 86 5.56 -8.48 1.61
C LEU A 86 5.48 -9.95 1.18
N PHE A 87 6.60 -10.54 0.74
CA PHE A 87 6.67 -11.90 0.22
C PHE A 87 7.14 -12.95 1.23
N ASP A 88 7.64 -12.52 2.40
CA ASP A 88 8.22 -13.40 3.43
C ASP A 88 7.17 -14.27 4.14
N ALA A 89 5.92 -13.80 4.22
CA ALA A 89 4.87 -14.51 4.95
C ALA A 89 3.50 -14.45 4.25
N PRO A 90 2.74 -15.57 4.18
CA PRO A 90 1.46 -15.62 3.47
C PRO A 90 0.43 -14.58 3.96
N TYR A 91 0.44 -14.26 5.26
CA TYR A 91 -0.52 -13.32 5.84
C TYR A 91 -0.35 -11.88 5.32
N ARG A 92 0.83 -11.53 4.79
CA ARG A 92 1.11 -10.17 4.31
C ARG A 92 0.40 -9.87 3.01
N MET A 93 0.43 -10.79 2.05
CA MET A 93 -0.35 -10.63 0.81
C MET A 93 -1.86 -10.61 1.09
N ASN A 94 -2.35 -11.40 2.05
CA ASN A 94 -3.76 -11.29 2.48
C ASN A 94 -4.05 -9.90 3.05
N GLY A 95 -3.15 -9.36 3.88
CA GLY A 95 -3.23 -7.99 4.39
C GLY A 95 -3.14 -6.93 3.29
N PHE A 96 -2.33 -7.15 2.26
CA PHE A 96 -2.20 -6.27 1.10
C PHE A 96 -3.53 -6.14 0.36
N PHE A 97 -4.20 -7.26 0.05
CA PHE A 97 -5.50 -7.22 -0.62
C PHE A 97 -6.60 -6.61 0.26
N CYS A 98 -6.58 -6.90 1.57
CA CYS A 98 -7.50 -6.30 2.53
C CYS A 98 -7.34 -4.77 2.60
N LEU A 99 -6.09 -4.28 2.67
CA LEU A 99 -5.78 -2.85 2.65
C LEU A 99 -6.16 -2.21 1.31
N LEU A 100 -5.82 -2.87 0.20
CA LEU A 100 -6.12 -2.38 -1.14
C LEU A 100 -7.62 -2.20 -1.34
N ASP A 101 -8.42 -3.20 -0.96
CA ASP A 101 -9.89 -3.14 -1.05
C ASP A 101 -10.45 -1.92 -0.33
N TRP A 102 -10.04 -1.71 0.92
CA TRP A 102 -10.50 -0.57 1.69
C TRP A 102 -10.05 0.75 1.05
N MET A 103 -8.79 0.84 0.61
CA MET A 103 -8.24 2.07 0.07
C MET A 103 -8.82 2.45 -1.30
N VAL A 104 -9.10 1.51 -2.21
CA VAL A 104 -9.71 1.86 -3.51
C VAL A 104 -11.15 2.34 -3.36
N GLU A 105 -11.83 1.93 -2.29
CA GLU A 105 -13.18 2.37 -1.96
C GLU A 105 -13.19 3.76 -1.30
N HIS A 106 -12.34 3.98 -0.31
CA HIS A 106 -12.38 5.19 0.54
C HIS A 106 -11.36 6.26 0.14
N ARG A 107 -10.19 5.86 -0.37
CA ARG A 107 -9.06 6.75 -0.71
C ARG A 107 -8.42 6.43 -2.07
N PRO A 108 -9.19 6.36 -3.17
CA PRO A 108 -8.68 5.92 -4.47
C PRO A 108 -7.52 6.78 -4.98
N LYS A 109 -7.51 8.08 -4.70
CA LYS A 109 -6.41 9.01 -5.08
C LYS A 109 -5.06 8.67 -4.45
N GLN A 110 -5.04 7.93 -3.34
CA GLN A 110 -3.81 7.46 -2.71
C GLN A 110 -3.44 6.06 -3.19
N ALA A 111 -4.44 5.22 -3.49
CA ALA A 111 -4.24 3.83 -3.89
C ALA A 111 -3.89 3.65 -5.36
N LEU A 112 -4.31 4.57 -6.22
CA LEU A 112 -4.31 4.43 -7.67
C LEU A 112 -3.52 5.58 -8.31
N ILE A 113 -2.67 5.22 -9.26
CA ILE A 113 -1.83 6.16 -10.01
C ILE A 113 -2.70 6.97 -10.96
N ASP A 114 -2.50 8.29 -10.98
CA ASP A 114 -3.20 9.25 -11.84
C ASP A 114 -4.74 9.10 -11.80
N TYR A 115 -5.29 8.75 -10.63
CA TYR A 115 -6.71 8.53 -10.46
C TYR A 115 -7.55 9.76 -10.78
N ASP A 116 -8.47 9.56 -11.71
CA ASP A 116 -9.43 10.56 -12.15
C ASP A 116 -10.81 9.89 -12.29
N LYS A 117 -11.74 10.29 -11.43
CA LYS A 117 -13.09 9.71 -11.37
C LYS A 117 -13.81 9.84 -12.71
N ASP A 118 -13.56 10.91 -13.45
CA ASP A 118 -14.25 11.17 -14.72
C ASP A 118 -13.78 10.22 -15.83
N LYS A 119 -12.60 9.61 -15.69
CA LYS A 119 -12.01 8.66 -16.64
C LYS A 119 -12.36 7.19 -16.36
N GLU A 120 -13.16 6.90 -15.33
CA GLU A 120 -13.45 5.53 -14.89
C GLU A 120 -14.05 4.64 -15.99
N LYS A 121 -14.78 5.23 -16.95
CA LYS A 121 -15.37 4.51 -18.09
C LYS A 121 -14.40 4.31 -19.27
N GLU A 122 -13.29 5.03 -19.29
CA GLU A 122 -12.33 5.05 -20.39
C GLU A 122 -11.15 4.10 -20.13
N VAL A 123 -10.82 3.87 -18.87
CA VAL A 123 -9.72 2.99 -18.47
C VAL A 123 -10.18 1.54 -18.39
N LEU A 124 -9.43 0.65 -19.05
CA LEU A 124 -9.67 -0.80 -18.91
C LEU A 124 -9.33 -1.29 -17.49
N TYR A 125 -8.25 -0.76 -16.92
CA TYR A 125 -7.83 -1.05 -15.55
C TYR A 125 -7.28 0.21 -14.89
N TRP A 126 -7.59 0.40 -13.61
CA TRP A 126 -6.88 1.35 -12.75
C TRP A 126 -5.56 0.75 -12.30
N VAL A 127 -4.45 1.50 -12.45
CA VAL A 127 -3.13 1.05 -12.00
C VAL A 127 -2.98 1.36 -10.51
N VAL A 128 -2.69 0.34 -9.73
CA VAL A 128 -2.46 0.45 -8.28
C VAL A 128 -1.04 0.96 -8.02
N ASP A 129 -0.90 1.91 -7.09
CA ASP A 129 0.40 2.26 -6.50
C ASP A 129 0.80 1.16 -5.49
N SER A 130 1.21 0.01 -6.01
CA SER A 130 1.50 -1.18 -5.20
C SER A 130 2.64 -0.96 -4.20
N ALA A 131 3.61 -0.10 -4.54
CA ALA A 131 4.68 0.31 -3.65
C ALA A 131 4.13 1.08 -2.43
N TYR A 132 3.17 1.99 -2.64
CA TYR A 132 2.50 2.68 -1.54
C TYR A 132 1.70 1.72 -0.66
N ILE A 133 0.93 0.79 -1.26
CA ILE A 133 0.16 -0.21 -0.49
C ILE A 133 1.09 -1.07 0.37
N ALA A 134 2.21 -1.54 -0.21
CA ALA A 134 3.20 -2.36 0.51
C ALA A 134 3.82 -1.58 1.68
N PHE A 135 4.20 -0.32 1.45
CA PHE A 135 4.70 0.57 2.49
C PHE A 135 3.67 0.76 3.61
N ARG A 136 2.42 1.08 3.26
CA ARG A 136 1.35 1.31 4.23
C ARG A 136 1.03 0.07 5.05
N LEU A 137 1.03 -1.10 4.42
CA LEU A 137 0.89 -2.38 5.10
C LEU A 137 2.02 -2.61 6.11
N TYR A 138 3.26 -2.27 5.73
CA TYR A 138 4.41 -2.39 6.62
C TYR A 138 4.27 -1.49 7.85
N GLU A 139 3.84 -0.22 7.67
CA GLU A 139 3.55 0.68 8.81
C GLU A 139 2.53 0.07 9.78
N ILE A 140 1.46 -0.53 9.25
CA ILE A 140 0.44 -1.18 10.07
C ILE A 140 1.03 -2.39 10.81
N MET A 141 1.71 -3.30 10.11
CA MET A 141 2.14 -4.57 10.67
C MET A 141 3.37 -4.47 11.59
N GLU A 142 4.31 -3.58 11.28
CA GLU A 142 5.56 -3.41 12.04
C GLU A 142 5.50 -2.21 12.99
N GLY A 143 4.82 -1.12 12.60
CA GLY A 143 4.70 0.08 13.44
C GLY A 143 3.60 -0.04 14.49
N ALA A 144 2.40 -0.48 14.08
CA ALA A 144 1.22 -0.49 14.95
C ALA A 144 0.81 -1.88 15.46
N GLY A 145 1.22 -2.95 14.78
CA GLY A 145 0.66 -4.28 15.00
C GLY A 145 0.79 -4.80 16.43
N PHE A 146 1.97 -4.65 17.04
CA PHE A 146 2.18 -5.11 18.42
C PHE A 146 1.33 -4.33 19.44
N PRO A 147 1.36 -2.98 19.50
CA PRO A 147 0.45 -2.23 20.37
C PRO A 147 -1.02 -2.59 20.17
N LEU A 148 -1.49 -2.56 18.91
CA LEU A 148 -2.90 -2.81 18.57
C LEU A 148 -3.36 -4.21 18.98
N SER A 149 -2.48 -5.21 18.94
CA SER A 149 -2.82 -6.57 19.37
C SER A 149 -3.14 -6.71 20.86
N HIS A 150 -2.79 -5.73 21.68
CA HIS A 150 -3.02 -5.73 23.13
C HIS A 150 -4.19 -4.82 23.55
N PHE A 151 -4.65 -3.94 22.67
CA PHE A 151 -5.75 -3.02 22.97
C PHE A 151 -7.09 -3.76 23.08
N ARG A 152 -7.96 -3.22 23.92
CA ARG A 152 -9.28 -3.79 24.24
C ARG A 152 -10.44 -2.83 23.98
N SER A 153 -10.15 -1.57 23.66
CA SER A 153 -11.16 -0.54 23.45
C SER A 153 -10.69 0.52 22.45
N VAL A 154 -11.65 1.25 21.89
CA VAL A 154 -11.40 2.41 21.03
C VAL A 154 -10.66 3.51 21.80
N ASP A 155 -10.98 3.74 23.08
CA ASP A 155 -10.29 4.74 23.92
C ASP A 155 -8.78 4.49 24.07
N GLU A 156 -8.35 3.23 24.22
CA GLU A 156 -6.92 2.87 24.23
C GLU A 156 -6.25 3.19 22.88
N PHE A 157 -6.94 2.86 21.79
CA PHE A 157 -6.49 3.21 20.45
C PHE A 157 -6.40 4.71 20.23
N GLU A 158 -7.40 5.49 20.62
CA GLU A 158 -7.44 6.95 20.47
C GLU A 158 -6.25 7.63 21.15
N LYS A 159 -5.97 7.22 22.39
CA LYS A 159 -4.82 7.72 23.17
C LYS A 159 -3.50 7.44 22.46
N TRP A 160 -3.35 6.23 21.93
CA TRP A 160 -2.15 5.83 21.18
C TRP A 160 -2.06 6.56 19.83
N ASN A 161 -3.15 6.60 19.06
CA ASN A 161 -3.22 7.21 17.74
C ASN A 161 -2.97 8.72 17.78
N ARG A 162 -3.32 9.39 18.88
CA ARG A 162 -2.97 10.81 19.10
C ARG A 162 -1.46 11.07 19.05
N ILE A 163 -0.64 10.11 19.47
CA ILE A 163 0.82 10.21 19.48
C ILE A 163 1.39 9.78 18.11
N TYR A 164 0.97 8.62 17.62
CA TYR A 164 1.59 7.96 16.46
C TYR A 164 0.93 8.28 15.12
N SER A 165 -0.28 8.85 15.13
CA SER A 165 -1.02 9.31 13.95
C SER A 165 -1.16 8.25 12.85
N LEU A 166 -1.46 7.00 13.24
CA LEU A 166 -1.67 5.90 12.28
C LEU A 166 -2.87 6.21 11.38
N ILE A 167 -4.01 6.56 11.96
CA ILE A 167 -5.17 7.10 11.24
C ILE A 167 -5.15 8.62 11.38
N ASN A 168 -5.15 9.32 10.25
CA ASN A 168 -5.06 10.77 10.21
C ASN A 168 -6.39 11.37 9.71
N SER A 169 -7.00 12.20 10.54
CA SER A 169 -8.31 12.83 10.30
C SER A 169 -8.25 14.09 9.41
N GLY A 170 -7.07 14.60 9.04
CA GLY A 170 -6.94 15.90 8.35
C GLY A 170 -7.15 17.09 9.31
N ARG A 171 -6.46 18.23 9.08
CA ARG A 171 -6.11 19.27 10.09
C ARG A 171 -7.27 20.19 10.58
N ILE A 172 -7.11 20.78 11.79
CA ILE A 172 -7.00 22.25 12.10
C ILE A 172 -6.38 22.45 13.52
N GLY A 173 -5.11 22.87 13.61
CA GLY A 173 -4.49 23.34 14.86
C GLY A 173 -3.63 22.33 15.64
N ARG A 174 -2.76 22.84 16.53
CA ARG A 174 -1.83 22.04 17.37
C ARG A 174 -2.55 21.10 18.37
N HIS A 175 -3.88 21.08 18.39
CA HIS A 175 -4.67 20.47 19.46
C HIS A 175 -5.72 19.41 19.02
N SER A 176 -5.97 19.18 17.72
CA SER A 176 -7.02 18.25 17.26
C SER A 176 -6.50 17.22 16.24
N ARG A 177 -5.45 16.50 16.62
CA ARG A 177 -5.05 15.25 15.94
C ARG A 177 -5.64 14.05 16.68
N SER A 178 -6.95 13.96 16.70
CA SER A 178 -7.64 12.81 17.29
C SER A 178 -8.35 12.03 16.21
N PHE A 179 -8.33 10.71 16.37
CA PHE A 179 -9.31 9.83 15.77
C PHE A 179 -10.71 10.26 16.22
N ASP A 180 -11.70 10.09 15.36
CA ASP A 180 -13.10 10.39 15.63
C ASP A 180 -13.92 9.12 15.42
N GLU A 181 -14.34 8.49 16.52
CA GLU A 181 -15.16 7.27 16.51
C GLU A 181 -16.52 7.48 15.83
N SER A 182 -17.04 8.72 15.78
CA SER A 182 -18.28 9.03 15.08
C SER A 182 -18.11 9.12 13.56
N ASN A 183 -16.87 9.22 13.08
CA ASN A 183 -16.55 9.22 11.67
C ASN A 183 -16.50 7.78 11.13
N ALA A 184 -17.54 7.41 10.37
CA ALA A 184 -17.68 6.08 9.81
C ALA A 184 -16.49 5.63 8.94
N GLU A 185 -15.86 6.53 8.19
CA GLU A 185 -14.66 6.20 7.40
C GLU A 185 -13.50 5.82 8.32
N GLN A 186 -13.23 6.61 9.37
CA GLN A 186 -12.15 6.32 10.31
C GLN A 186 -12.40 5.03 11.10
N LEU A 187 -13.64 4.80 11.54
CA LEU A 187 -14.02 3.57 12.21
C LEU A 187 -13.82 2.36 11.30
N SER A 188 -14.21 2.48 10.02
CA SER A 188 -13.97 1.43 9.03
C SER A 188 -12.48 1.20 8.75
N GLU A 189 -11.65 2.27 8.75
CA GLU A 189 -10.20 2.18 8.61
C GLU A 189 -9.60 1.42 9.79
N LEU A 190 -10.03 1.73 11.02
CA LEU A 190 -9.60 1.03 12.23
C LEU A 190 -10.00 -0.45 12.19
N GLN A 191 -11.24 -0.76 11.80
CA GLN A 191 -11.70 -2.13 11.64
C GLN A 191 -10.86 -2.91 10.62
N MET A 192 -10.54 -2.30 9.47
CA MET A 192 -9.65 -2.87 8.47
C MET A 192 -8.24 -3.12 9.05
N ILE A 193 -7.67 -2.13 9.76
CA ILE A 193 -6.36 -2.25 10.39
C ILE A 193 -6.33 -3.40 11.41
N LEU A 194 -7.35 -3.52 12.28
CA LEU A 194 -7.41 -4.60 13.26
C LEU A 194 -7.53 -5.98 12.60
N ASN A 195 -8.28 -6.07 11.48
CA ASN A 195 -8.34 -7.30 10.70
C ASN A 195 -6.96 -7.67 10.13
N ILE A 196 -6.21 -6.70 9.61
CA ILE A 196 -4.83 -6.91 9.14
C ILE A 196 -3.90 -7.33 10.29
N VAL A 197 -3.97 -6.66 11.44
CA VAL A 197 -3.16 -6.99 12.62
C VAL A 197 -3.45 -8.42 13.10
N LYS A 198 -4.72 -8.83 13.09
CA LYS A 198 -5.14 -10.19 13.48
C LYS A 198 -4.53 -11.28 12.60
N LEU A 199 -4.19 -10.99 11.35
CA LEU A 199 -3.50 -11.94 10.47
C LEU A 199 -2.10 -12.30 10.99
N LYS A 200 -1.40 -11.36 11.66
CA LYS A 200 -0.08 -11.56 12.30
C LYS A 200 -0.20 -11.96 13.77
N TYR A 201 -1.20 -11.43 14.48
CA TYR A 201 -1.47 -11.67 15.89
C TYR A 201 -2.88 -12.25 16.08
N PRO A 202 -3.08 -13.58 15.95
CA PRO A 202 -4.42 -14.18 15.89
C PRO A 202 -5.34 -13.94 17.11
N LYS A 203 -4.74 -13.56 18.25
CA LYS A 203 -5.46 -13.26 19.50
C LYS A 203 -5.90 -11.79 19.61
N THR A 204 -5.66 -10.96 18.61
CA THR A 204 -6.11 -9.56 18.59
C THR A 204 -7.63 -9.47 18.73
N THR A 205 -8.07 -8.67 19.69
CA THR A 205 -9.48 -8.32 19.89
C THR A 205 -9.90 -7.32 18.80
N LEU A 206 -11.07 -7.55 18.19
CA LEU A 206 -11.72 -6.55 17.36
C LEU A 206 -12.63 -5.75 18.29
N PHE A 207 -12.25 -4.50 18.59
CA PHE A 207 -12.88 -3.66 19.61
C PHE A 207 -13.69 -2.50 19.02
N VAL A 208 -14.09 -2.64 17.76
CA VAL A 208 -14.95 -1.73 16.97
C VAL A 208 -16.12 -2.51 16.39
#